data_AF-A0A372Q5W0-F1
#
_entry.id   AF-A0A372Q5W0-F1
#
_cell.length_a   1.000
_cell.length_b   1.000
_cell.length_c   1.000
_cell.angle_alpha   90.00
_cell.angle_beta   90.00
_cell.angle_gamma   90.00
#
_symmetry.space_group_name_H-M   'P 1'
#
loop_
_entity.id
_entity.type
_entity.pdbx_description
1 polymer ?
#
loop_
_entity_poly.entity_id
_entity_poly.type
_entity_poly.pdbx_seq_one_letter_code
_entity_poly.pdbx_strand_id
1 'polypeptide(L)'
;MGVTSVLLWKDSNGQGMMKFHERITTTLLGSAKDKWAIQVKLYRDIKSTGTGKFMYTTEFYNTNKIYCLIDDVIVEAEREMENILEKLKNLWLLRQTIVYDGNTYIIGDFLIRVAYPKTTNSNYKGMLVEVEYTSTINPHVAAPILHEFIEMLKPPEIEIVKWEPNDEHSFSKIGLSEDAFTRAHTDYQYMMLFKMENLL
;
A
#
# COMPACT_ATOMS: atom_id res chain seq x y z
N MET A 1 -1.73 -1.26 -15.67
CA MET A 1 -1.74 -1.75 -14.28
C MET A 1 -3.02 -2.51 -14.09
N GLY A 2 -2.95 -3.69 -13.48
CA GLY A 2 -4.12 -4.50 -13.17
C GLY A 2 -4.70 -4.21 -11.79
N VAL A 3 -5.58 -5.09 -11.32
CA VAL A 3 -6.23 -4.96 -10.01
C VAL A 3 -5.30 -5.43 -8.90
N THR A 4 -5.23 -4.68 -7.79
CA THR A 4 -4.38 -5.04 -6.65
C THR A 4 -5.16 -5.41 -5.40
N SER A 5 -4.51 -6.21 -4.55
CA SER A 5 -4.82 -6.34 -3.13
C SER A 5 -3.58 -6.03 -2.30
N VAL A 6 -3.69 -5.06 -1.40
CA VAL A 6 -2.64 -4.67 -0.46
C VAL A 6 -2.89 -5.32 0.90
N LEU A 7 -1.84 -5.93 1.45
CA LEU A 7 -1.85 -6.73 2.67
C LEU A 7 -0.72 -6.29 3.60
N LEU A 8 -0.97 -6.39 4.91
CA LEU A 8 0.06 -6.39 5.95
C LEU A 8 0.18 -7.79 6.51
N TRP A 9 1.34 -8.41 6.32
CA TRP A 9 1.67 -9.70 6.91
C TRP A 9 2.37 -9.46 8.23
N LYS A 10 1.67 -9.73 9.33
CA LYS A 10 2.23 -9.61 10.67
C LYS A 10 3.12 -10.82 10.93
N ASP A 11 4.41 -10.56 11.05
CA ASP A 11 5.41 -11.51 11.51
C ASP A 11 5.98 -10.97 12.82
N SER A 12 6.23 -11.85 13.78
CA SER A 12 6.83 -11.49 15.06
C SER A 12 8.37 -11.45 15.02
N ASN A 13 8.99 -12.05 14.01
CA ASN A 13 10.43 -12.34 14.01
C ASN A 13 11.24 -11.63 12.91
N GLY A 14 10.59 -10.91 11.99
CA GLY A 14 11.26 -10.18 10.91
C GLY A 14 11.97 -11.07 9.87
N GLN A 15 11.79 -12.39 9.94
CA GLN A 15 12.38 -13.36 9.01
C GLN A 15 11.45 -13.69 7.84
N GLY A 16 10.22 -13.17 7.85
CA GLY A 16 9.22 -13.40 6.82
C GLY A 16 9.73 -13.17 5.40
N MET A 17 10.66 -12.23 5.16
CA MET A 17 11.09 -11.86 3.82
C MET A 17 11.89 -12.96 3.20
N MET A 18 12.83 -13.49 3.98
CA MET A 18 13.75 -14.51 3.51
C MET A 18 12.98 -15.79 3.23
N LYS A 19 12.10 -16.20 4.16
CA LYS A 19 11.21 -17.35 3.98
C LYS A 19 10.28 -17.16 2.78
N PHE A 20 9.72 -15.97 2.61
CA PHE A 20 8.85 -15.67 1.47
C PHE A 20 9.62 -15.67 0.14
N HIS A 21 10.80 -15.04 0.10
CA HIS A 21 11.68 -15.02 -1.07
C HIS A 21 12.10 -16.44 -1.48
N GLU A 22 12.47 -17.28 -0.51
CA GLU A 22 12.81 -18.67 -0.78
C GLU A 22 11.59 -19.42 -1.31
N ARG A 23 10.43 -19.31 -0.66
CA ARG A 23 9.19 -19.98 -1.10
C ARG A 23 8.77 -19.53 -2.51
N ILE A 24 8.79 -18.23 -2.80
CA ILE A 24 8.32 -17.69 -4.07
C ILE A 24 9.23 -18.11 -5.23
N THR A 25 10.55 -18.14 -5.02
CA THR A 25 11.52 -18.50 -6.07
C THR A 25 11.66 -20.01 -6.25
N THR A 26 11.63 -20.80 -5.17
CA THR A 26 11.86 -22.25 -5.23
C THR A 26 10.60 -23.06 -5.46
N THR A 27 9.50 -22.72 -4.76
CA THR A 27 8.27 -23.54 -4.76
C THR A 27 7.30 -23.06 -5.84
N LEU A 28 7.17 -21.74 -5.98
CA LEU A 28 6.22 -21.12 -6.92
C LEU A 28 6.87 -20.72 -8.25
N LEU A 29 8.16 -20.99 -8.42
CA LEU A 29 8.95 -20.70 -9.62
C LEU A 29 8.85 -19.22 -10.07
N GLY A 30 8.66 -18.32 -9.11
CA GLY A 30 8.59 -16.89 -9.36
C GLY A 30 9.95 -16.30 -9.72
N SER A 31 9.96 -15.36 -10.65
CA SER A 31 11.16 -14.64 -11.03
C SER A 31 11.25 -13.30 -10.30
N ALA A 32 12.40 -13.00 -9.70
CA ALA A 32 12.68 -11.68 -9.14
C ALA A 32 12.87 -10.68 -10.30
N LYS A 33 12.13 -9.57 -10.25
CA LYS A 33 12.11 -8.57 -11.33
C LYS A 33 12.93 -7.34 -10.99
N ASP A 34 12.45 -6.57 -10.02
CA ASP A 34 12.94 -5.23 -9.73
C ASP A 34 12.87 -4.94 -8.23
N LYS A 35 13.64 -3.96 -7.77
CA LYS A 35 13.44 -3.35 -6.45
C LYS A 35 12.13 -2.57 -6.44
N TRP A 36 11.48 -2.56 -5.29
CA TRP A 36 10.25 -1.81 -5.07
C TRP A 36 10.34 -1.09 -3.73
N ALA A 37 9.87 0.15 -3.71
CA ALA A 37 9.84 0.94 -2.51
C ALA A 37 8.65 1.90 -2.52
N ILE A 38 8.07 2.09 -1.33
CA ILE A 38 6.99 3.04 -1.08
C ILE A 38 7.37 3.92 0.11
N GLN A 39 7.19 5.22 -0.05
CA GLN A 39 7.27 6.20 1.02
C GLN A 39 5.87 6.66 1.39
N VAL A 40 5.55 6.64 2.68
CA VAL A 40 4.28 7.07 3.21
C VAL A 40 4.50 8.14 4.26
N LYS A 41 3.77 9.25 4.16
CA LYS A 41 3.87 10.38 5.10
C LYS A 41 2.51 10.73 5.68
N LEU A 42 2.51 11.17 6.93
CA LEU A 42 1.35 11.68 7.63
C LEU A 42 1.57 13.16 7.95
N TYR A 43 0.66 14.01 7.49
CA TYR A 43 0.61 15.42 7.83
C TYR A 43 -0.62 15.71 8.68
N ARG A 44 -0.49 16.69 9.59
CA ARG A 44 -1.58 17.18 10.43
C ARG A 44 -1.83 18.66 10.14
N ASP A 45 -3.09 19.03 9.97
CA ASP A 45 -3.52 20.42 9.88
C ASP A 45 -3.31 21.13 11.22
N ILE A 46 -2.56 22.24 11.19
CA ILE A 46 -2.21 23.04 12.37
C ILE A 46 -3.36 23.99 12.75
N LYS A 47 -4.20 24.39 11.80
CA LYS A 47 -5.23 25.42 11.99
C LYS A 47 -6.60 24.87 12.36
N SER A 48 -6.83 23.56 12.21
CA SER A 48 -8.10 22.93 12.55
C SER A 48 -8.40 23.03 14.06
N THR A 49 -9.44 23.75 14.44
CA THR A 49 -10.02 23.72 15.79
C THR A 49 -10.80 22.42 16.00
N GLY A 50 -10.21 21.43 16.68
CA GLY A 50 -10.83 20.11 16.94
C GLY A 50 -9.81 18.96 16.93
N THR A 51 -10.24 17.77 16.51
CA THR A 51 -9.38 16.56 16.38
C THR A 51 -8.26 16.70 15.33
N GLY A 52 -8.29 17.74 14.50
CA GLY A 52 -7.29 18.01 13.46
C GLY A 52 -7.55 17.16 12.21
N LYS A 53 -7.42 17.78 11.03
CA LYS A 53 -7.44 17.02 9.77
C LYS A 53 -6.09 16.36 9.54
N PHE A 54 -6.12 15.14 8.99
CA PHE A 54 -4.93 14.41 8.61
C PHE A 54 -4.87 14.25 7.11
N MET A 55 -3.68 14.40 6.56
CA MET A 55 -3.39 14.11 5.16
C MET A 55 -2.37 12.99 5.08
N TYR A 56 -2.72 11.94 4.36
CA TYR A 56 -1.83 10.82 4.06
C TYR A 56 -1.28 11.01 2.67
N THR A 57 0.02 10.81 2.48
CA THR A 57 0.62 10.81 1.14
C THR A 57 1.41 9.56 0.89
N THR A 58 1.29 8.99 -0.31
CA THR A 58 2.04 7.83 -0.77
C THR A 58 2.81 8.19 -2.04
N GLU A 59 4.06 7.76 -2.11
CA GLU A 59 4.95 7.95 -3.26
C GLU A 59 5.67 6.63 -3.53
N PHE A 60 5.57 6.13 -4.76
CA PHE A 60 6.34 4.98 -5.21
C PHE A 60 7.56 5.46 -5.97
N TYR A 61 8.72 4.89 -5.67
CA TYR A 61 10.00 5.34 -6.22
C TYR A 61 10.07 5.34 -7.76
N ASN A 62 9.21 4.57 -8.44
CA ASN A 62 9.24 4.39 -9.89
C ASN A 62 8.09 5.11 -10.63
N THR A 63 7.17 5.80 -9.94
CA THR A 63 5.99 6.39 -10.59
C THR A 63 6.11 7.89 -10.84
N ASN A 64 7.02 8.61 -10.17
CA ASN A 64 7.09 10.08 -10.15
C ASN A 64 5.77 10.78 -9.76
N LYS A 65 4.81 10.02 -9.23
CA LYS A 65 3.50 10.48 -8.77
C LYS A 65 3.44 10.39 -7.26
N ILE A 66 2.70 11.32 -6.68
CA ILE A 66 2.31 11.31 -5.27
C ILE A 66 0.79 11.33 -5.21
N TYR A 67 0.25 10.45 -4.38
CA TYR A 67 -1.18 10.44 -4.07
C TYR A 67 -1.37 11.05 -2.69
N CYS A 68 -2.40 11.87 -2.55
CA CYS A 68 -2.75 12.54 -1.31
C CYS A 68 -4.20 12.20 -0.94
N LEU A 69 -4.43 11.71 0.28
CA LEU A 69 -5.77 11.48 0.83
C LEU A 69 -6.01 12.42 2.01
N ILE A 70 -7.09 13.18 1.93
CA ILE A 70 -7.61 14.00 3.02
C ILE A 70 -9.08 13.64 3.18
N ASP A 71 -9.46 13.24 4.39
CA ASP A 71 -10.80 12.73 4.69
C ASP A 71 -11.16 11.61 3.68
N ASP A 72 -12.13 11.85 2.78
CA ASP A 72 -12.62 10.89 1.78
C ASP A 72 -12.28 11.32 0.34
N VAL A 73 -11.25 12.15 0.15
CA VAL A 73 -10.85 12.62 -1.19
C VAL A 73 -9.41 12.24 -1.46
N ILE A 74 -9.21 11.46 -2.53
CA ILE A 74 -7.89 11.13 -3.05
C ILE A 74 -7.55 12.00 -4.26
N VAL A 75 -6.32 12.52 -4.30
CA VAL A 75 -5.79 13.35 -5.38
C VAL A 75 -4.48 12.78 -5.86
N GLU A 76 -4.36 12.59 -7.18
CA GLU A 76 -3.10 12.32 -7.85
C GLU A 76 -2.40 13.64 -8.17
N ALA A 77 -1.11 13.74 -7.85
CA ALA A 77 -0.27 14.88 -8.16
C ALA A 77 1.13 14.45 -8.63
N GLU A 78 1.87 15.39 -9.20
CA GLU A 78 3.29 15.21 -9.51
C GLU A 78 4.15 15.36 -8.25
N ARG A 79 5.39 14.87 -8.32
CA ARG A 79 6.36 14.90 -7.21
C ARG A 79 6.61 16.30 -6.62
N GLU A 80 6.45 17.36 -7.41
CA GLU A 80 6.56 18.76 -6.97
C GLU A 80 5.58 19.11 -5.83
N MET A 81 4.50 18.35 -5.64
CA MET A 81 3.59 18.51 -4.50
C MET A 81 4.33 18.40 -3.16
N GLU A 82 5.40 17.59 -3.07
CA GLU A 82 6.23 17.52 -1.87
C GLU A 82 6.88 18.88 -1.56
N ASN A 83 7.45 19.54 -2.57
CA ASN A 83 8.03 20.89 -2.44
C ASN A 83 6.97 21.93 -2.06
N ILE A 84 5.73 21.78 -2.54
CA ILE A 84 4.61 22.64 -2.17
C ILE A 84 4.29 22.45 -0.69
N LEU A 85 4.13 21.21 -0.23
CA LEU A 85 3.83 20.88 1.17
C LEU A 85 4.91 21.38 2.13
N GLU A 86 6.18 21.34 1.72
CA GLU A 86 7.27 21.91 2.52
C GLU A 86 7.18 23.44 2.67
N LYS A 87 6.64 24.15 1.68
CA LYS A 87 6.40 25.59 1.78
C LYS A 87 5.13 25.92 2.58
N LEU A 88 4.21 24.96 2.69
CA LEU A 88 2.96 25.08 3.46
C LEU A 88 3.07 24.54 4.89
N LYS A 89 4.27 24.53 5.49
CA LYS A 89 4.52 24.08 6.88
C LYS A 89 3.71 24.83 7.95
N ASN A 90 3.20 26.01 7.63
CA ASN A 90 2.30 26.79 8.49
C ASN A 90 0.84 26.30 8.45
N LEU A 91 0.49 25.43 7.50
CA LEU A 91 -0.82 24.78 7.37
C LEU A 91 -0.71 23.29 7.71
N TRP A 92 0.30 22.61 7.15
CA TRP A 92 0.48 21.17 7.26
C TRP A 92 1.78 20.83 7.98
N LEU A 93 1.66 20.25 9.18
CA LEU A 93 2.79 19.74 9.94
C LEU A 93 3.06 18.28 9.59
N LEU A 94 4.24 17.97 9.06
CA LEU A 94 4.69 16.58 8.90
C LEU A 94 4.85 15.92 10.27
N ARG A 95 4.09 14.86 10.52
CA ARG A 95 4.09 14.10 11.79
C ARG A 95 4.97 12.88 11.72
N GLN A 96 4.87 12.12 10.63
CA GLN A 96 5.54 10.84 10.48
C GLN A 96 5.91 10.57 9.02
N THR A 97 7.00 9.85 8.81
CA THR A 97 7.44 9.35 7.50
C THR A 97 7.92 7.92 7.70
N ILE A 98 7.42 7.01 6.87
CA ILE A 98 7.85 5.61 6.84
C ILE A 98 8.19 5.26 5.41
N VAL A 99 9.31 4.58 5.23
CA VAL A 99 9.73 4.04 3.94
C VAL A 99 9.75 2.53 4.05
N TYR A 100 9.14 1.85 3.09
CA TYR A 100 9.25 0.41 2.93
C TYR A 100 10.07 0.11 1.68
N ASP A 101 11.09 -0.74 1.84
CA ASP A 101 12.00 -1.17 0.77
C ASP A 101 11.88 -2.69 0.56
N GLY A 102 11.91 -3.13 -0.69
CA GLY A 102 11.59 -4.50 -1.03
C GLY A 102 11.82 -4.89 -2.49
N ASN A 103 11.18 -5.98 -2.91
CA ASN A 103 11.37 -6.61 -4.21
C ASN A 103 10.02 -6.91 -4.88
N THR A 104 10.02 -6.92 -6.20
CA THR A 104 8.92 -7.40 -7.04
C THR A 104 9.25 -8.78 -7.61
N TYR A 105 8.26 -9.67 -7.59
CA TYR A 105 8.31 -11.00 -8.17
C TYR A 105 7.21 -11.17 -9.21
N ILE A 106 7.45 -12.02 -10.20
CA ILE A 106 6.47 -12.36 -11.25
C ILE A 106 6.14 -13.85 -11.15
N ILE A 107 4.85 -14.19 -11.10
CA ILE A 107 4.34 -15.55 -11.22
C ILE A 107 3.17 -15.53 -12.21
N GLY A 108 3.39 -16.01 -13.44
CA GLY A 108 2.37 -15.97 -14.49
C GLY A 108 1.81 -14.55 -14.69
N ASP A 109 0.50 -14.41 -14.51
CA ASP A 109 -0.24 -13.15 -14.64
C ASP A 109 -0.20 -12.27 -13.38
N PHE A 110 0.55 -12.66 -12.36
CA PHE A 110 0.64 -11.96 -11.07
C PHE A 110 1.97 -11.25 -10.89
N LEU A 111 1.90 -10.02 -10.37
CA LEU A 111 3.05 -9.32 -9.81
C LEU A 111 2.89 -9.24 -8.30
N ILE A 112 3.93 -9.64 -7.57
CA ILE A 112 3.91 -9.69 -6.12
C ILE A 112 5.03 -8.81 -5.61
N ARG A 113 4.66 -7.74 -4.91
CA ARG A 113 5.61 -6.77 -4.36
C ARG A 113 5.63 -6.92 -2.85
N VAL A 114 6.82 -7.05 -2.30
CA VAL A 114 7.00 -7.34 -0.89
C VAL A 114 8.06 -6.42 -0.31
N ALA A 115 7.75 -5.71 0.77
CA ALA A 115 8.68 -4.79 1.40
C ALA A 115 8.62 -4.73 2.93
N TYR A 116 9.73 -4.24 3.48
CA TYR A 116 10.00 -4.09 4.90
C TYR A 116 10.21 -2.64 5.25
N PRO A 117 9.79 -2.19 6.45
CA PRO A 117 10.07 -0.85 6.90
C PRO A 117 11.59 -0.65 7.00
N LYS A 118 12.10 0.39 6.36
CA LYS A 118 13.52 0.74 6.29
C LYS A 118 14.08 1.15 7.66
N THR A 119 13.24 1.75 8.51
CA THR A 119 13.62 2.18 9.86
C THR A 119 13.36 1.09 10.89
N THR A 120 14.41 0.73 11.63
CA THR A 120 14.45 -0.23 12.74
C THR A 120 13.98 0.35 14.08
N ASN A 121 13.14 1.40 14.09
CA ASN A 121 12.51 1.79 15.34
C ASN A 121 11.64 0.62 15.82
N SER A 122 11.74 0.31 17.10
CA SER A 122 11.42 -0.95 17.80
C SER A 122 9.98 -1.50 17.69
N ASN A 123 9.16 -0.97 16.78
CA ASN A 123 7.78 -1.38 16.53
C ASN A 123 7.65 -1.94 15.11
N TYR A 124 8.36 -3.02 14.80
CA TYR A 124 8.10 -3.79 13.59
C TYR A 124 6.66 -4.32 13.66
N LYS A 125 5.82 -3.89 12.72
CA LYS A 125 4.40 -4.29 12.64
C LYS A 125 4.11 -5.28 11.52
N GLY A 126 5.13 -5.70 10.79
CA GLY A 126 5.00 -6.65 9.68
C GLY A 126 5.55 -6.15 8.36
N MET A 127 5.31 -6.98 7.35
CA MET A 127 5.75 -6.83 5.97
C MET A 127 4.57 -6.40 5.10
N LEU A 128 4.79 -5.45 4.18
CA LEU A 128 3.78 -5.10 3.18
C LEU A 128 3.86 -6.08 2.02
N VAL A 129 2.69 -6.52 1.55
CA VAL A 129 2.54 -7.35 0.35
C VAL A 129 1.47 -6.73 -0.55
N GLU A 130 1.85 -6.39 -1.77
CA GLU A 130 0.93 -6.00 -2.84
C GLU A 130 0.90 -7.13 -3.88
N VAL A 131 -0.29 -7.68 -4.11
CA VAL A 131 -0.53 -8.66 -5.17
C VAL A 131 -1.34 -7.98 -6.25
N GLU A 132 -0.78 -7.89 -7.46
CA GLU A 132 -1.43 -7.35 -8.65
C GLU A 132 -1.76 -8.49 -9.61
N TYR A 133 -3.01 -8.59 -10.03
CA TYR A 133 -3.44 -9.45 -11.13
C TYR A 133 -3.52 -8.62 -12.42
N THR A 134 -2.64 -8.91 -13.37
CA THR A 134 -2.36 -8.02 -14.52
C THR A 134 -3.32 -8.17 -15.70
N SER A 135 -4.09 -9.26 -15.76
CA SER A 135 -4.90 -9.62 -16.94
C SER A 135 -6.24 -8.88 -17.04
N THR A 136 -6.63 -8.11 -16.03
CA THR A 136 -7.85 -7.29 -16.07
C THR A 136 -7.69 -6.02 -15.23
N ILE A 137 -8.51 -5.02 -15.55
CA ILE A 137 -8.68 -3.80 -14.76
C ILE A 137 -10.03 -3.79 -14.02
N ASN A 138 -10.90 -4.78 -14.23
CA ASN A 138 -12.18 -4.84 -13.55
C ASN A 138 -12.02 -5.52 -12.18
N PRO A 139 -12.28 -4.82 -11.06
CA PRO A 139 -12.06 -5.37 -9.72
C PRO A 139 -12.99 -6.54 -9.38
N HIS A 140 -14.23 -6.55 -9.89
CA HIS A 140 -15.17 -7.65 -9.65
C HIS A 140 -14.69 -8.97 -10.27
N VAL A 141 -14.06 -8.91 -11.45
CA VAL A 141 -13.47 -10.08 -12.11
C VAL A 141 -12.21 -10.55 -11.37
N ALA A 142 -11.36 -9.62 -10.93
CA ALA A 142 -10.09 -9.96 -10.31
C ALA A 142 -10.21 -10.39 -8.83
N ALA A 143 -11.21 -9.91 -8.09
CA ALA A 143 -11.35 -10.15 -6.65
C ALA A 143 -11.31 -11.64 -6.24
N PRO A 144 -12.11 -12.55 -6.83
CA PRO A 144 -12.05 -13.97 -6.45
C PRO A 144 -10.68 -14.61 -6.80
N ILE A 145 -10.10 -14.25 -7.95
CA ILE A 145 -8.80 -14.75 -8.40
C ILE A 145 -7.69 -14.30 -7.45
N LEU A 146 -7.69 -13.03 -7.05
CA LEU A 146 -6.76 -12.47 -6.08
C LEU A 146 -6.92 -13.17 -4.72
N HIS A 147 -8.15 -13.41 -4.29
CA HIS A 147 -8.41 -14.10 -3.02
C HIS A 147 -7.82 -15.52 -3.00
N GLU A 148 -8.12 -16.34 -4.01
CA GLU A 148 -7.58 -17.70 -4.11
C GLU A 148 -6.05 -17.71 -4.17
N PHE A 149 -5.46 -16.78 -4.95
CA PHE A 149 -4.01 -16.68 -5.06
C PHE A 149 -3.34 -16.26 -3.74
N ILE A 150 -3.94 -15.31 -3.02
CA ILE A 150 -3.43 -14.87 -1.71
C ILE A 150 -3.51 -15.99 -0.68
N GLU A 151 -4.59 -16.77 -0.66
CA GLU A 151 -4.71 -17.93 0.24
C GLU A 151 -3.66 -19.01 -0.09
N MET A 152 -3.34 -19.22 -1.37
CA MET A 152 -2.24 -20.08 -1.78
C MET A 152 -0.87 -19.53 -1.31
N LEU A 153 -0.66 -18.21 -1.37
CA LEU A 153 0.57 -17.56 -0.93
C LEU A 153 0.74 -17.51 0.59
N LYS A 154 -0.35 -17.58 1.36
CA LYS A 154 -0.34 -17.44 2.82
C LYS A 154 0.41 -18.61 3.48
N PRO A 155 1.44 -18.35 4.31
CA PRO A 155 1.96 -19.36 5.22
C PRO A 155 0.99 -19.56 6.39
N PRO A 156 0.83 -20.79 6.91
CA PRO A 156 -0.17 -21.10 7.94
C PRO A 156 0.05 -20.35 9.27
N GLU A 157 1.25 -19.87 9.53
CA GLU A 157 1.65 -19.22 10.79
C GLU A 157 1.49 -17.69 10.78
N ILE A 158 1.14 -17.09 9.64
CA ILE A 158 1.13 -15.62 9.46
C ILE A 158 -0.29 -15.07 9.57
N GLU A 159 -0.47 -14.08 10.45
CA GLU A 159 -1.65 -13.23 10.46
C GLU A 159 -1.57 -12.25 9.28
N ILE A 160 -2.58 -12.30 8.41
CA ILE A 160 -2.74 -11.37 7.29
C ILE A 160 -3.81 -10.36 7.66
N VAL A 161 -3.44 -9.09 7.62
CA VAL A 161 -4.39 -7.98 7.64
C VAL A 161 -4.55 -7.45 6.23
N LYS A 162 -5.80 -7.28 5.82
CA LYS A 162 -6.17 -6.69 4.53
C LYS A 162 -7.22 -5.63 4.80
N TRP A 163 -7.14 -4.51 4.09
CA TRP A 163 -8.27 -3.59 4.00
C TRP A 163 -9.16 -4.01 2.83
N GLU A 164 -10.46 -4.12 3.08
CA GLU A 164 -11.46 -4.40 2.05
C GLU A 164 -12.50 -3.29 2.02
N PRO A 165 -12.98 -2.90 0.82
CA PRO A 165 -14.06 -1.93 0.70
C PRO A 165 -15.30 -2.39 1.46
N ASN A 166 -15.96 -1.47 2.14
CA ASN A 166 -17.23 -1.71 2.82
C ASN A 166 -18.21 -0.55 2.53
N ASP A 167 -19.42 -0.64 3.06
CA ASP A 167 -20.47 0.36 2.83
C ASP A 167 -20.04 1.77 3.25
N GLU A 168 -19.17 1.92 4.24
CA GLU A 168 -18.66 3.21 4.70
C GLU A 168 -17.49 3.73 3.86
N HIS A 169 -16.62 2.83 3.39
CA HIS A 169 -15.36 3.13 2.71
C HIS A 169 -15.30 2.38 1.36
N SER A 170 -16.14 2.78 0.40
CA SER A 170 -16.14 2.26 -0.97
C SER A 170 -15.29 3.12 -1.91
N PHE A 171 -14.89 2.57 -3.06
CA PHE A 171 -14.15 3.33 -4.07
C PHE A 171 -14.99 4.48 -4.64
N SER A 172 -16.26 4.21 -4.93
CA SER A 172 -17.23 5.21 -5.39
C SER A 172 -17.37 6.41 -4.46
N LYS A 173 -17.34 6.20 -3.14
CA LYS A 173 -17.45 7.29 -2.15
C LYS A 173 -16.30 8.29 -2.18
N ILE A 174 -15.12 7.82 -2.58
CA ILE A 174 -13.93 8.66 -2.73
C ILE A 174 -13.69 9.13 -4.17
N GLY A 175 -14.68 8.94 -5.06
CA GLY A 175 -14.62 9.36 -6.46
C GLY A 175 -13.86 8.43 -7.39
N LEU A 176 -13.57 7.19 -6.97
CA LEU A 176 -12.95 6.16 -7.79
C LEU A 176 -13.99 5.25 -8.47
N SER A 177 -13.61 4.63 -9.59
CA SER A 177 -14.50 3.79 -10.40
C SER A 177 -14.62 2.37 -9.85
N GLU A 178 -15.84 1.86 -9.72
CA GLU A 178 -16.05 0.45 -9.33
C GLU A 178 -15.78 -0.53 -10.49
N ASP A 179 -15.73 -0.05 -11.73
CA ASP A 179 -15.61 -0.89 -12.93
C ASP A 179 -14.21 -0.87 -13.56
N ALA A 180 -13.42 0.17 -13.27
CA ALA A 180 -12.10 0.40 -13.84
C ALA A 180 -11.07 0.76 -12.76
N PHE A 181 -10.27 -0.22 -12.39
CA PHE A 181 -9.22 -0.09 -11.40
C PHE A 181 -8.04 0.73 -11.93
N THR A 182 -7.53 1.62 -11.09
CA THR A 182 -6.43 2.54 -11.40
C THR A 182 -5.43 2.56 -10.24
N ARG A 183 -4.29 3.22 -10.43
CA ARG A 183 -3.28 3.33 -9.36
C ARG A 183 -3.81 3.98 -8.09
N ALA A 184 -4.69 4.98 -8.22
CA ALA A 184 -5.34 5.62 -7.08
C ALA A 184 -6.08 4.63 -6.17
N HIS A 185 -6.61 3.52 -6.71
CA HIS A 185 -7.26 2.50 -5.89
C HIS A 185 -6.25 1.76 -4.99
N THR A 186 -5.08 1.41 -5.53
CA THR A 186 -3.99 0.81 -4.75
C THR A 186 -3.48 1.77 -3.69
N ASP A 187 -3.27 3.03 -4.04
CA ASP A 187 -2.85 4.07 -3.10
C ASP A 187 -3.87 4.27 -1.98
N TYR A 188 -5.16 4.25 -2.30
CA TYR A 188 -6.22 4.27 -1.30
C TYR A 188 -6.18 3.03 -0.39
N GLN A 189 -6.02 1.83 -0.96
CA GLN A 189 -5.86 0.59 -0.16
C GLN A 189 -4.68 0.70 0.81
N TYR A 190 -3.54 1.23 0.37
CA TYR A 190 -2.41 1.50 1.25
C TYR A 190 -2.80 2.46 2.37
N MET A 191 -3.26 3.66 2.04
CA MET A 191 -3.57 4.69 3.03
C MET A 191 -4.60 4.20 4.06
N MET A 192 -5.61 3.46 3.63
CA MET A 192 -6.61 2.86 4.51
C MET A 192 -6.02 1.77 5.41
N LEU A 193 -5.15 0.89 4.88
CA LEU A 193 -4.43 -0.11 5.67
C LEU A 193 -3.53 0.56 6.72
N PHE A 194 -2.77 1.60 6.34
CA PHE A 194 -1.92 2.36 7.25
C PHE A 194 -2.71 3.05 8.36
N LYS A 195 -3.88 3.61 8.02
CA LYS A 195 -4.81 4.23 8.99
C LYS A 195 -5.41 3.19 9.94
N MET A 196 -5.88 2.04 9.41
CA MET A 196 -6.52 0.97 10.18
C MET A 196 -5.56 0.33 11.20
N GLU A 197 -4.33 0.04 10.79
CA GLU A 197 -3.33 -0.62 11.66
C GLU A 197 -2.48 0.36 12.49
N ASN A 198 -2.85 1.65 12.49
CA ASN A 198 -2.12 2.75 13.14
C ASN A 198 -0.62 2.69 12.85
N LEU A 199 -0.27 2.47 11.58
CA LEU A 199 1.13 2.34 11.16
C LEU A 199 1.83 3.70 11.15
N LEU A 200 1.08 4.81 11.05
CA LEU A 200 1.54 6.21 10.99
C LEU A 200 1.07 7.06 12.17
#